data_AF-A0A0Q3LFE7-F1
#
_entry.id   AF-A0A0Q3LFE7-F1
#
_cell.length_a   1.000
_cell.length_b   1.000
_cell.length_c   1.000
_cell.angle_alpha   90.00
_cell.angle_beta   90.00
_cell.angle_gamma   90.00
#
_symmetry.space_group_name_H-M   'P 1'
#
loop_
_entity.id
_entity.type
_entity.pdbx_description
1 polymer ?
#
loop_
_entity_poly.entity_id
_entity_poly.type
_entity_poly.pdbx_seq_one_letter_code
_entity_poly.pdbx_strand_id
1 'polypeptide(L)'
;MLLLRSHHHHLLFHHAARLLVRRAAPVPRAASARLRSLRMSASNSSASSPAAPSPPPAPLVPKSRIPFCPACGSPTKLAVPDGDEKMRAVCSSCGRIHYENPKMVVGCLVEHDNKVLLCRRKIEPAYGLWTLPAGYLEVGESAAEGASRETLEEACADVEILAPYAQLDIPLIGQVSEK
;
A
#
# COMPACT_ATOMS: atom_id res chain seq x y z
N MET A 1 -17.24 1.25 6.29
CA MET A 1 -17.29 -0.18 6.58
C MET A 1 -18.52 -0.76 5.92
N LEU A 2 -18.35 -1.77 5.07
CA LEU A 2 -19.45 -2.51 4.47
C LEU A 2 -19.15 -3.99 4.60
N LEU A 3 -20.17 -4.77 4.96
CA LEU A 3 -20.13 -6.23 4.95
C LEU A 3 -20.84 -6.70 3.67
N LEU A 4 -20.09 -7.14 2.67
CA LEU A 4 -20.64 -7.68 1.42
C LEU A 4 -20.95 -9.17 1.59
N ARG A 5 -22.11 -9.64 1.13
CA ARG A 5 -22.44 -11.08 1.13
C ARG A 5 -21.44 -11.86 0.28
N SER A 6 -20.84 -12.90 0.85
CA SER A 6 -20.06 -13.90 0.12
C SER A 6 -21.03 -14.84 -0.61
N HIS A 7 -20.86 -15.02 -1.92
CA HIS A 7 -21.71 -15.88 -2.75
C HIS A 7 -21.06 -17.23 -3.11
N HIS A 8 -20.00 -17.66 -2.40
CA HIS A 8 -19.26 -18.88 -2.74
C HIS A 8 -19.54 -20.06 -1.80
N HIS A 9 -19.70 -21.24 -2.41
CA HIS A 9 -19.96 -22.52 -1.77
C HIS A 9 -18.84 -22.92 -0.78
N HIS A 10 -19.10 -22.77 0.51
CA HIS A 10 -18.75 -23.55 1.72
C HIS A 10 -17.37 -24.24 1.92
N LEU A 11 -16.43 -24.31 0.96
CA LEU A 11 -15.23 -25.16 1.07
C LEU A 11 -13.87 -24.46 0.94
N LEU A 12 -13.81 -23.16 0.61
CA LEU A 12 -12.54 -22.46 0.39
C LEU A 12 -12.17 -21.38 1.42
N PHE A 13 -13.08 -20.99 2.32
CA PHE A 13 -12.86 -19.86 3.25
C PHE A 13 -12.58 -20.26 4.70
N HIS A 14 -12.44 -21.55 5.01
CA HIS A 14 -12.18 -22.00 6.39
C HIS A 14 -10.82 -21.59 6.97
N HIS A 15 -9.99 -20.87 6.22
CA HIS A 15 -8.63 -20.47 6.61
C HIS A 15 -8.42 -18.95 6.80
N ALA A 16 -9.48 -18.13 6.85
CA ALA A 16 -9.37 -16.67 7.01
C ALA A 16 -9.58 -16.17 8.46
N ALA A 17 -9.28 -14.91 8.76
CA ALA A 17 -9.50 -14.32 10.09
C ALA A 17 -10.99 -14.22 10.45
N ARG A 18 -11.32 -14.44 11.73
CA ARG A 18 -12.69 -14.32 12.27
C ARG A 18 -12.82 -13.10 13.17
N LEU A 19 -13.98 -12.42 13.08
CA LEU A 19 -14.31 -11.34 13.99
C LEU A 19 -14.48 -11.88 15.41
N LEU A 20 -13.71 -11.37 16.37
CA LEU A 20 -13.94 -11.64 17.80
C LEU A 20 -15.07 -10.73 18.25
N VAL A 21 -16.29 -11.25 18.34
CA VAL A 21 -17.44 -10.47 18.82
C VAL A 21 -17.26 -10.18 20.32
N ARG A 22 -16.64 -9.04 20.64
CA ARG A 22 -16.93 -8.27 21.86
C ARG A 22 -17.62 -6.99 21.43
N ARG A 23 -18.77 -6.69 22.05
CA ARG A 23 -19.70 -5.61 21.65
C ARG A 23 -18.95 -4.34 21.23
N ALA A 24 -19.06 -3.99 19.95
CA ALA A 24 -18.55 -2.73 19.44
C ALA A 24 -19.19 -1.56 20.19
N ALA A 25 -18.37 -0.63 20.68
CA ALA A 25 -18.86 0.64 21.24
C ALA A 25 -19.56 1.47 20.15
N PRO A 26 -20.62 2.23 20.48
CA PRO A 26 -21.36 3.00 19.49
C PRO A 26 -20.51 4.13 18.90
N VAL A 27 -20.43 4.16 17.57
CA VAL A 27 -19.76 5.21 16.80
C VAL A 27 -20.64 6.47 16.76
N PRO A 28 -20.12 7.68 17.03
CA PRO A 28 -20.90 8.91 16.89
C PRO A 28 -21.18 9.22 15.40
N ARG A 29 -22.45 9.50 15.08
CA ARG A 29 -22.90 9.93 13.74
C ARG A 29 -22.35 11.33 13.43
N ALA A 30 -21.51 11.44 12.40
CA ALA A 30 -21.18 12.73 11.81
C ALA A 30 -22.31 13.21 10.88
N ALA A 31 -22.65 14.49 11.00
CA ALA A 31 -23.75 15.17 10.33
C ALA A 31 -23.56 15.29 8.81
N SER A 32 -24.69 15.20 8.10
CA SER A 32 -24.79 15.35 6.64
C SER A 32 -24.62 16.81 6.23
N ALA A 33 -23.63 17.11 5.41
CA ALA A 33 -23.44 18.43 4.78
C ALA A 33 -23.96 18.40 3.33
N ARG A 34 -24.85 19.36 3.03
CA ARG A 34 -25.50 19.55 1.72
C ARG A 34 -24.51 20.04 0.66
N LEU A 35 -24.58 19.44 -0.54
CA LEU A 35 -23.88 19.89 -1.74
C LEU A 35 -24.42 21.24 -2.24
N ARG A 36 -23.52 22.20 -2.52
CA ARG A 36 -23.81 23.38 -3.35
C ARG A 36 -23.34 23.12 -4.79
N SER A 37 -24.19 23.47 -5.75
CA SER A 37 -23.94 23.39 -7.19
C SER A 37 -22.90 24.45 -7.63
N LEU A 38 -21.87 24.04 -8.36
CA LEU A 38 -20.88 24.91 -8.99
C LEU A 38 -21.15 25.01 -10.50
N ARG A 39 -21.27 26.24 -10.99
CA ARG A 39 -21.44 26.58 -12.42
C ARG A 39 -20.11 26.38 -13.16
N MET A 40 -20.19 25.73 -14.32
CA MET A 40 -19.12 25.64 -15.31
C MET A 40 -19.14 26.89 -16.21
N SER A 41 -18.00 27.56 -16.35
CA SER A 41 -17.78 28.57 -17.39
C SER A 41 -16.77 28.01 -18.39
N ALA A 42 -17.13 28.01 -19.67
CA ALA A 42 -16.25 27.64 -20.77
C ALA A 42 -15.40 28.84 -21.20
N SER A 43 -14.09 28.65 -21.31
CA SER A 43 -13.19 29.57 -22.01
C SER A 43 -12.48 28.81 -23.14
N ASN A 44 -12.66 29.33 -24.35
CA ASN A 44 -12.01 28.88 -25.58
C ASN A 44 -10.56 29.38 -25.60
N SER A 45 -9.63 28.57 -26.11
CA SER A 45 -8.28 29.04 -26.45
C SER A 45 -7.75 28.34 -27.69
N SER A 46 -7.10 29.17 -28.50
CA SER A 46 -6.74 29.05 -29.90
C SER A 46 -5.60 28.09 -30.22
N ALA A 47 -5.55 27.73 -31.51
CA ALA A 47 -4.68 26.77 -32.18
C ALA A 47 -3.16 26.92 -31.93
N SER A 48 -2.46 25.79 -31.90
CA SER A 48 -1.01 25.67 -31.76
C SER A 48 -0.36 25.13 -33.04
N SER A 49 0.73 25.76 -33.50
CA SER A 49 1.57 25.33 -34.62
C SER A 49 2.42 24.08 -34.27
N PRO A 50 2.87 23.28 -35.26
CA PRO A 50 3.51 21.99 -35.00
C PRO A 50 4.97 22.12 -34.55
N ALA A 51 5.32 21.37 -33.50
CA ALA A 51 6.66 21.29 -32.92
C ALA A 51 7.58 20.36 -33.72
N ALA A 52 8.87 20.71 -33.77
CA ALA A 52 9.94 19.89 -34.37
C ALA A 52 10.13 18.55 -33.61
N PRO A 53 10.65 17.48 -34.26
CA PRO A 53 10.82 16.17 -33.65
C PRO A 53 11.87 16.21 -32.52
N SER A 54 11.51 15.63 -31.37
CA SER A 54 12.38 15.55 -30.20
C SER A 54 13.54 14.56 -30.39
N PRO A 55 14.72 14.83 -29.78
CA PRO A 55 15.85 13.90 -29.81
C PRO A 55 15.50 12.56 -29.17
N PRO A 56 16.19 11.46 -29.54
CA PRO A 56 15.96 10.14 -28.96
C PRO A 56 16.22 10.16 -27.44
N PRO A 57 15.45 9.39 -26.66
CA PRO A 57 15.61 9.35 -25.21
C PRO A 57 16.98 8.77 -24.86
N ALA A 58 17.69 9.44 -23.95
CA ALA A 58 18.95 8.94 -23.40
C ALA A 58 18.73 7.56 -22.75
N PRO A 59 19.77 6.69 -22.73
CA PRO A 59 19.68 5.40 -22.05
C PRO A 59 19.18 5.58 -20.62
N LEU A 60 18.19 4.78 -20.23
CA LEU A 60 17.63 4.81 -18.88
C LEU A 60 18.66 4.27 -17.90
N VAL A 61 19.58 5.12 -17.46
CA VAL A 61 20.48 4.81 -16.34
C VAL A 61 19.58 4.53 -15.13
N PRO A 62 19.66 3.35 -14.50
CA PRO A 62 18.92 3.08 -13.27
C PRO A 62 19.22 4.18 -12.28
N LYS A 63 18.20 4.83 -11.72
CA LYS A 63 18.38 5.85 -10.68
C LYS A 63 18.23 5.19 -9.32
N SER A 64 19.23 5.34 -8.46
CA SER A 64 19.11 4.91 -7.06
C SER A 64 18.05 5.76 -6.37
N ARG A 65 17.21 5.14 -5.52
CA ARG A 65 16.29 5.87 -4.66
C ARG A 65 16.93 6.41 -3.38
N ILE A 66 18.24 6.20 -3.17
CA ILE A 66 18.97 6.55 -1.95
C ILE A 66 20.09 7.55 -2.32
N PRO A 67 19.81 8.84 -2.56
CA PRO A 67 20.80 9.81 -3.04
C PRO A 67 21.88 10.18 -2.02
N PHE A 68 21.63 9.98 -0.72
CA PHE A 68 22.55 10.30 0.37
C PHE A 68 22.63 9.15 1.37
N CYS A 69 23.81 8.97 1.98
CA CYS A 69 24.08 7.96 2.98
C CYS A 69 23.41 8.30 4.31
N PRO A 70 22.51 7.45 4.85
CA PRO A 70 21.88 7.70 6.16
C PRO A 70 22.87 7.71 7.33
N ALA A 71 24.07 7.16 7.17
CA ALA A 71 25.06 7.05 8.25
C ALA A 71 25.96 8.29 8.39
N CYS A 72 26.29 8.97 7.29
CA CYS A 72 27.22 10.10 7.30
C CYS A 72 26.79 11.31 6.45
N GLY A 73 25.63 11.25 5.79
CA GLY A 73 25.09 12.34 4.97
C GLY A 73 25.76 12.56 3.62
N SER A 74 26.86 11.85 3.30
CA SER A 74 27.56 12.00 2.02
C SER A 74 26.75 11.41 0.85
N PRO A 75 26.95 11.90 -0.40
CA PRO A 75 26.28 11.35 -1.58
C PRO A 75 26.55 9.87 -1.79
N THR A 76 25.63 9.17 -2.44
CA THR A 76 25.85 7.80 -2.92
C THR A 76 26.08 7.79 -4.43
N LYS A 77 26.75 6.75 -4.91
CA LYS A 77 26.86 6.41 -6.34
C LYS A 77 26.32 5.00 -6.56
N LEU A 78 25.71 4.77 -7.72
CA LEU A 78 25.42 3.41 -8.14
C LEU A 78 26.71 2.74 -8.62
N ALA A 79 27.04 1.61 -8.00
CA ALA A 79 28.16 0.76 -8.40
C ALA A 79 27.81 -0.70 -8.10
N VAL A 80 28.49 -1.65 -8.75
CA VAL A 80 28.48 -3.06 -8.35
C VAL A 80 29.60 -3.22 -7.31
N PRO A 81 29.29 -3.49 -6.02
CA PRO A 81 30.31 -3.78 -5.03
C PRO A 81 31.09 -5.06 -5.35
N ASP A 82 32.32 -5.18 -4.84
CA ASP A 82 33.12 -6.39 -5.03
C ASP A 82 32.40 -7.63 -4.50
N GLY A 83 32.29 -8.65 -5.34
CA GLY A 83 31.59 -9.91 -5.02
C GLY A 83 30.05 -9.85 -5.12
N ASP A 84 29.48 -8.73 -5.57
CA ASP A 84 28.05 -8.60 -5.85
C ASP A 84 27.81 -8.61 -7.37
N GLU A 85 26.61 -8.96 -7.81
CA GLU A 85 26.22 -8.92 -9.24
C GLU A 85 25.34 -7.73 -9.59
N LYS A 86 24.74 -7.10 -8.57
CA LYS A 86 23.72 -6.07 -8.72
C LYS A 86 24.29 -4.69 -8.39
N MET A 87 23.83 -3.69 -9.14
CA MET A 87 24.09 -2.29 -8.83
C MET A 87 23.44 -1.92 -7.50
N ARG A 88 24.21 -1.30 -6.60
CA ARG A 88 23.79 -0.83 -5.28
C ARG A 88 24.15 0.63 -5.10
N ALA A 89 23.45 1.29 -4.18
CA ALA A 89 23.85 2.61 -3.73
C ALA A 89 25.03 2.49 -2.76
N VAL A 90 26.21 2.94 -3.17
CA VAL A 90 27.44 2.90 -2.37
C VAL A 90 27.80 4.33 -1.97
N CYS A 91 28.00 4.57 -0.67
CA CYS A 91 28.44 5.86 -0.18
C CYS A 91 29.84 6.22 -0.72
N SER A 92 29.99 7.43 -1.26
CA SER A 92 31.28 7.91 -1.79
C SER A 92 32.33 8.21 -0.71
N SER A 93 31.92 8.36 0.54
CA SER A 93 32.78 8.75 1.66
C SER A 93 33.13 7.57 2.57
N CYS A 94 32.14 6.89 3.16
CA CYS A 94 32.37 5.81 4.11
C CYS A 94 32.34 4.39 3.48
N GLY A 95 32.10 4.29 2.16
CA GLY A 95 32.07 3.00 1.45
C GLY A 95 30.89 2.09 1.77
N ARG A 96 29.96 2.50 2.64
CA ARG A 96 28.81 1.67 3.03
C ARG A 96 27.88 1.40 1.84
N ILE A 97 27.45 0.15 1.73
CA ILE A 97 26.49 -0.32 0.74
C ILE A 97 25.08 -0.19 1.30
N HIS A 98 24.17 0.39 0.54
CA HIS A 98 22.77 0.55 0.90
C HIS A 98 21.89 -0.31 0.00
N TYR A 99 21.01 -1.06 0.65
CA TYR A 99 20.06 -1.96 0.01
C TYR A 99 18.70 -1.28 -0.11
N GLU A 100 18.05 -1.43 -1.27
CA GLU A 100 16.64 -1.14 -1.43
C GLU A 100 15.87 -2.44 -1.12
N ASN A 101 15.21 -2.48 0.03
CA ASN A 101 14.43 -3.62 0.47
C ASN A 101 12.95 -3.48 0.04
N PRO A 102 12.27 -4.57 -0.33
CA PRO A 102 10.82 -4.55 -0.48
C PRO A 102 10.14 -4.16 0.83
N LYS A 103 9.00 -3.47 0.74
CA LYS A 103 8.16 -3.18 1.89
C LYS A 103 7.12 -4.27 2.09
N MET A 104 6.99 -4.76 3.32
CA MET A 104 5.97 -5.72 3.70
C MET A 104 4.66 -4.99 4.02
N VAL A 105 3.56 -5.45 3.43
CA VAL A 105 2.20 -4.94 3.68
C VAL A 105 1.31 -6.08 4.16
N VAL A 106 0.79 -5.98 5.38
CA VAL A 106 -0.08 -6.99 5.99
C VAL A 106 -1.52 -6.51 5.98
N GLY A 107 -2.48 -7.43 6.09
CA GLY A 107 -3.89 -7.09 6.21
C GLY A 107 -4.75 -8.33 6.40
N CYS A 108 -6.05 -8.14 6.59
CA CYS A 108 -6.95 -9.24 6.92
C CYS A 108 -8.09 -9.36 5.92
N LEU A 109 -8.32 -10.59 5.45
CA LEU A 109 -9.63 -10.99 4.96
C LEU A 109 -10.50 -11.42 6.16
N VAL A 110 -11.41 -10.55 6.59
CA VAL A 110 -12.27 -10.84 7.75
C VAL A 110 -13.64 -11.30 7.29
N GLU A 111 -14.03 -12.50 7.72
CA GLU A 111 -15.37 -13.04 7.48
C GLU A 111 -16.24 -12.99 8.75
N HIS A 112 -17.50 -12.56 8.59
CA HIS A 112 -18.52 -12.58 9.63
C HIS A 112 -19.91 -12.79 9.02
N ASP A 113 -20.64 -13.82 9.48
CA ASP A 113 -22.00 -14.16 9.01
C ASP A 113 -22.12 -14.26 7.47
N ASN A 114 -21.21 -14.98 6.82
CA ASN A 114 -21.08 -15.08 5.36
C ASN A 114 -20.92 -13.71 4.67
N LYS A 115 -20.29 -12.75 5.35
CA LYS A 115 -19.96 -11.45 4.77
C LYS A 115 -18.50 -11.10 4.99
N VAL A 116 -17.96 -10.30 4.09
CA VAL A 116 -16.56 -9.84 4.15
C VAL A 116 -16.49 -8.37 4.55
N LEU A 117 -15.58 -8.05 5.48
CA LEU A 117 -15.29 -6.70 5.92
C LEU A 117 -14.47 -5.94 4.86
N LEU A 118 -14.98 -4.78 4.44
CA LEU A 118 -14.25 -3.87 3.55
C LEU A 118 -14.19 -2.44 4.10
N CYS A 119 -13.04 -1.81 3.87
CA CYS A 119 -12.73 -0.41 4.12
C CYS A 119 -12.88 0.38 2.82
N ARG A 120 -13.38 1.63 2.91
CA ARG A 120 -13.44 2.54 1.76
C ARG A 120 -12.31 3.55 1.87
N ARG A 121 -11.44 3.59 0.86
CA ARG A 121 -10.23 4.44 0.87
C ARG A 121 -10.62 5.92 0.91
N LYS A 122 -9.92 6.68 1.76
CA LYS A 122 -10.11 8.14 1.93
C LYS A 122 -8.96 8.98 1.36
N ILE A 123 -7.97 8.35 0.75
CA ILE A 123 -6.79 9.00 0.16
C ILE A 123 -6.49 8.38 -1.20
N GLU A 124 -5.87 9.17 -2.09
CA GLU A 124 -5.31 8.66 -3.33
C GLU A 124 -4.02 7.85 -3.08
N PRO A 125 -3.65 6.92 -3.96
CA PRO A 125 -4.40 6.47 -5.14
C PRO A 125 -5.65 5.65 -4.76
N ALA A 126 -6.61 5.56 -5.67
CA ALA A 126 -7.86 4.78 -5.55
C ALA A 126 -8.82 5.29 -4.46
N TYR A 127 -8.94 6.62 -4.33
CA TYR A 127 -9.94 7.22 -3.45
C TYR A 127 -11.35 6.69 -3.73
N GLY A 128 -12.11 6.38 -2.68
CA GLY A 128 -13.50 5.92 -2.80
C GLY A 128 -13.69 4.46 -3.20
N LEU A 129 -12.63 3.75 -3.63
CA LEU A 129 -12.69 2.30 -3.87
C LEU A 129 -12.65 1.52 -2.55
N TRP A 130 -13.13 0.28 -2.62
CA TRP A 130 -13.15 -0.66 -1.50
C TRP A 130 -11.85 -1.50 -1.47
N THR A 131 -11.36 -1.76 -0.25
CA THR A 131 -10.17 -2.58 0.01
C THR A 131 -10.36 -3.39 1.28
N LEU A 132 -9.58 -4.46 1.43
CA LEU A 132 -9.37 -5.09 2.73
C LEU A 132 -8.59 -4.13 3.66
N PRO A 133 -8.80 -4.20 4.98
CA PRO A 133 -7.95 -3.48 5.92
C PRO A 133 -6.51 -3.95 5.79
N ALA A 134 -5.58 -3.00 5.59
CA ALA A 134 -4.18 -3.33 5.33
C ALA A 134 -3.25 -2.13 5.47
N GLY A 135 -2.03 -2.38 5.96
CA GLY A 135 -0.97 -1.39 6.05
C GLY A 135 0.42 -2.00 6.17
N TYR A 136 1.41 -1.17 6.48
CA TYR A 136 2.80 -1.64 6.55
C TYR A 136 3.04 -2.47 7.81
N LEU A 137 3.84 -3.53 7.66
CA LEU A 137 4.33 -4.27 8.82
C LEU A 137 5.38 -3.43 9.55
N GLU A 138 5.24 -3.27 10.87
CA GLU A 138 6.21 -2.55 11.68
C GLU A 138 7.30 -3.48 12.22
N VAL A 139 8.46 -2.90 12.55
CA VAL A 139 9.59 -3.64 13.12
C VAL A 139 9.20 -4.13 14.52
N GLY A 140 9.37 -5.43 14.75
CA GLY A 140 9.05 -6.06 16.03
C GLY A 140 7.68 -6.75 16.05
N GLU A 141 6.89 -6.65 14.98
CA GLU A 141 5.62 -7.35 14.83
C GLU A 141 5.77 -8.61 13.96
N SER A 142 5.02 -9.66 14.29
CA SER A 142 4.68 -10.71 13.35
C SER A 142 3.64 -10.24 12.33
N ALA A 143 3.52 -10.93 11.19
CA ALA A 143 2.53 -10.59 10.17
C ALA A 143 1.09 -10.61 10.71
N ALA A 144 0.77 -11.56 11.59
CA ALA A 144 -0.53 -11.66 12.26
C ALA A 144 -0.81 -10.48 13.19
N GLU A 145 0.17 -10.05 14.01
CA GLU A 145 0.03 -8.90 14.89
C GLU A 145 -0.20 -7.61 14.11
N GLY A 146 0.60 -7.36 13.07
CA GLY A 146 0.41 -6.20 12.20
C GLY A 146 -0.92 -6.22 11.47
N ALA A 147 -1.36 -7.37 10.96
CA ALA A 147 -2.66 -7.51 10.29
C ALA A 147 -3.83 -7.22 11.25
N SER A 148 -3.74 -7.69 12.49
CA SER A 148 -4.71 -7.40 13.56
C SER A 148 -4.71 -5.92 13.93
N ARG A 149 -3.54 -5.29 14.10
CA ARG A 149 -3.39 -3.86 14.40
C ARG A 149 -4.03 -2.99 13.31
N GLU A 150 -3.68 -3.22 12.06
CA GLU A 150 -4.22 -2.47 10.91
C GLU A 150 -5.75 -2.62 10.80
N THR A 151 -6.26 -3.83 11.07
CA THR A 151 -7.72 -4.07 11.08
C THR A 151 -8.42 -3.28 12.19
N LEU A 152 -7.81 -3.20 13.37
CA LEU A 152 -8.32 -2.39 14.46
C LEU A 152 -8.28 -0.89 14.13
N GLU A 153 -7.20 -0.38 13.55
CA GLU A 153 -7.03 1.04 13.22
C GLU A 153 -7.98 1.50 12.10
N GLU A 154 -8.10 0.74 11.02
CA GLU A 154 -8.88 1.17 9.85
C GLU A 154 -10.38 0.87 9.97
N ALA A 155 -10.74 -0.23 10.65
CA ALA A 155 -12.10 -0.72 10.72
C ALA A 155 -12.71 -0.73 12.13
N CYS A 156 -11.94 -0.39 13.17
CA CYS A 156 -12.36 -0.52 14.57
C CYS A 156 -12.85 -1.95 14.89
N ALA A 157 -12.21 -2.96 14.30
CA ALA A 157 -12.61 -4.35 14.40
C ALA A 157 -11.54 -5.18 15.10
N ASP A 158 -11.94 -5.90 16.15
CA ASP A 158 -11.11 -6.88 16.85
C ASP A 158 -11.27 -8.26 16.19
N VAL A 159 -10.15 -8.92 15.90
CA VAL A 159 -10.10 -10.12 15.05
C VAL A 159 -9.17 -11.18 15.63
N GLU A 160 -9.54 -12.44 15.39
CA GLU A 160 -8.68 -13.60 15.60
C GLU A 160 -8.10 -14.01 14.25
N ILE A 161 -6.78 -13.96 14.13
CA ILE A 161 -6.07 -14.42 12.94
C ILE A 161 -6.02 -15.95 12.97
N LEU A 162 -6.64 -16.61 11.98
CA LEU A 162 -6.69 -18.07 11.93
C LEU A 162 -5.50 -18.67 11.18
N ALA A 163 -5.20 -18.15 9.99
CA ALA A 163 -4.09 -18.59 9.16
C ALA A 163 -3.77 -17.56 8.07
N PRO A 164 -2.56 -17.61 7.48
CA PRO A 164 -2.29 -16.92 6.23
C PRO A 164 -3.20 -17.44 5.11
N TYR A 165 -3.74 -16.53 4.31
CA TYR A 165 -4.63 -16.83 3.20
C TYR A 165 -3.94 -16.65 1.84
N ALA A 166 -3.18 -15.55 1.67
CA ALA A 166 -2.48 -15.27 0.42
C ALA A 166 -1.21 -14.44 0.61
N GLN A 167 -0.16 -14.77 -0.15
CA GLN A 167 1.01 -13.94 -0.33
C GLN A 167 1.07 -13.44 -1.77
N LEU A 168 1.21 -12.13 -1.95
CA LEU A 168 1.22 -11.45 -3.23
C LEU A 168 2.50 -10.65 -3.39
N ASP A 169 3.35 -11.04 -4.34
CA ASP A 169 4.54 -10.28 -4.71
C ASP A 169 4.15 -9.20 -5.73
N ILE A 170 4.52 -7.95 -5.45
CA ILE A 170 4.30 -6.81 -6.34
C ILE A 170 5.65 -6.14 -6.68
N PRO A 171 6.49 -6.79 -7.53
CA PRO A 171 7.89 -6.40 -7.72
C PRO A 171 8.05 -5.00 -8.30
N LEU A 172 7.12 -4.58 -9.17
CA LEU A 172 7.18 -3.29 -9.86
C LEU A 172 7.23 -2.09 -8.90
N ILE A 173 6.59 -2.21 -7.73
CA ILE A 173 6.58 -1.18 -6.69
C ILE A 173 7.40 -1.59 -5.45
N GLY A 174 8.11 -2.72 -5.51
CA GLY A 174 8.94 -3.23 -4.42
C GLY A 174 8.12 -3.54 -3.17
N GLN A 175 7.00 -4.24 -3.31
CA GLN A 175 6.15 -4.63 -2.18
C GLN A 175 5.87 -6.13 -2.19
N VAL A 176 5.72 -6.70 -1.01
CA VAL A 176 5.18 -8.03 -0.78
C VAL A 176 4.00 -7.85 0.19
N SER A 177 2.85 -8.43 -0.15
CA SER A 177 1.67 -8.34 0.70
C SER A 177 1.20 -9.71 1.20
N GLU A 178 0.94 -9.80 2.49
CA GLU A 178 0.35 -10.98 3.13
C GLU A 178 -1.09 -10.64 3.57
N LYS A 179 -2.00 -11.60 3.38
CA LYS A 179 -3.43 -11.52 3.69
C LYS A 179 -3.91 -12.78 4.37
#